data_AF-A0A5M8PUX2-F1
#
_entry.id   AF-A0A5M8PUX2-F1
#
_cell.length_a   1.000
_cell.length_b   1.000
_cell.length_c   1.000
_cell.angle_alpha   90.00
_cell.angle_beta   90.00
_cell.angle_gamma   90.00
#
_symmetry.space_group_name_H-M   'P 1'
#
loop_
_entity.id
_entity.type
_entity.pdbx_description
1 polymer ?
#
loop_
_entity_poly.entity_id
_entity_poly.type
_entity_poly.pdbx_seq_one_letter_code
_entity_poly.pdbx_strand_id
1 'polypeptide(L)'
;MPDTVTDKVADNVADEVIWDKEIDVPKKWIEFVDENVLARLPSGTQIKSIGPHGASYWTRTAEIETEQEDGSALSFFLKVTQHDTGKGMVTGEFASMTALHNTVPDLTPSPIAWGTYASDPNVHFFLCSFVDMTDDVPDIQKFTAKIAELHKKSASPTGKYGFSIPTYLGTIPQETAWTDSWEEFFTKSMKRWLVVEENSQGYDEEMKRLSEALLSKVIPRLLRPLETGGRKIQPCLVHGDLWDGNTSSNAETDSPVIFDASCVYAHNEVEMAPWRPIRHKIGKPYVRAYHKHFPISAPEEDQDDRNALYCIRFNMCSSALYPGNLRFRRIIIEEMRALVEKFPDGYEGWEKEKESAVRGPISDTEQKVETVFSIPDPNSPPRLLPGEAPPHSIPPPLIHHPERDASTDLIGAIPHSQTTPPLPAVSADGVLPLGGEASWETPENGGLLGGETPPHPISGKVRLGIETTG
;
A
#
# COMPACT_ATOMS: atom_id res chain seq x y z
N MET A 1 35.87 -28.49 -14.58
CA MET A 1 35.41 -29.52 -13.61
C MET A 1 36.61 -30.38 -13.24
N PRO A 2 36.76 -30.80 -11.97
CA PRO A 2 35.79 -30.78 -10.87
C PRO A 2 36.17 -29.73 -9.80
N ASP A 3 35.27 -28.99 -9.16
CA ASP A 3 34.22 -29.32 -8.17
C ASP A 3 34.67 -28.90 -6.78
N THR A 4 34.08 -27.83 -6.27
CA THR A 4 33.71 -27.72 -4.85
C THR A 4 32.36 -27.03 -4.77
N VAL A 5 31.32 -27.81 -5.10
CA VAL A 5 29.99 -27.66 -4.53
C VAL A 5 30.06 -28.23 -3.12
N THR A 6 30.03 -27.38 -2.09
CA THR A 6 29.48 -27.71 -0.77
C THR A 6 29.31 -26.42 0.02
N ASP A 7 28.20 -25.71 -0.24
CA ASP A 7 27.54 -24.86 0.78
C ASP A 7 26.03 -24.70 0.52
N LYS A 8 25.44 -25.56 -0.33
CA LYS A 8 23.99 -25.56 -0.62
C LYS A 8 23.15 -26.37 0.38
N VAL A 9 23.73 -26.84 1.48
CA VAL A 9 23.03 -27.75 2.41
C VAL A 9 22.56 -27.03 3.68
N ALA A 10 23.05 -25.83 3.99
CA ALA A 10 22.66 -25.10 5.20
C ALA A 10 21.40 -24.23 5.03
N ASP A 11 21.10 -23.75 3.82
CA ASP A 11 19.97 -22.82 3.60
C ASP A 11 18.59 -23.50 3.62
N ASN A 12 18.50 -24.80 3.31
CA ASN A 12 17.20 -25.48 3.22
C ASN A 12 16.65 -25.95 4.59
N VAL A 13 17.49 -26.10 5.61
CA VAL A 13 17.06 -26.65 6.91
C VAL A 13 16.31 -25.61 7.74
N ALA A 14 16.63 -24.32 7.57
CA ALA A 14 15.92 -23.23 8.26
C ALA A 14 14.55 -22.93 7.63
N ASP A 15 14.41 -23.15 6.32
CA ASP A 15 13.13 -22.95 5.63
C ASP A 15 12.11 -24.01 6.07
N GLU A 16 12.43 -25.32 6.13
CA GLU A 16 11.46 -26.36 6.55
C GLU A 16 10.87 -26.16 7.97
N VAL A 17 11.63 -25.60 8.92
CA VAL A 17 11.22 -25.53 10.35
C VAL A 17 10.20 -24.43 10.65
N ILE A 18 10.09 -23.40 9.80
CA ILE A 18 9.21 -22.25 10.04
C ILE A 18 7.78 -22.52 9.56
N TRP A 19 7.63 -23.31 8.50
CA TRP A 19 6.34 -23.55 7.84
C TRP A 19 5.45 -24.59 8.54
N ASP A 20 6.03 -25.44 9.39
CA ASP A 20 5.31 -26.51 10.11
C ASP A 20 4.84 -26.10 11.52
N LYS A 21 4.87 -24.80 11.86
CA LYS A 21 4.39 -24.33 13.16
C LYS A 21 2.87 -24.55 13.29
N GLU A 22 2.46 -25.07 14.44
CA GLU A 22 1.04 -25.19 14.77
C GLU A 22 0.42 -23.79 14.84
N ILE A 23 -0.66 -23.56 14.08
CA ILE A 23 -1.41 -22.30 14.21
C ILE A 23 -1.99 -22.23 15.61
N ASP A 24 -1.70 -21.14 16.31
CA ASP A 24 -2.07 -20.90 17.71
C ASP A 24 -3.58 -21.05 17.98
N VAL A 25 -4.42 -20.79 16.98
CA VAL A 25 -5.89 -20.91 17.07
C VAL A 25 -6.32 -22.39 17.04
N PRO A 26 -6.93 -22.93 18.12
CA PRO A 26 -7.39 -24.31 18.18
C PRO A 26 -8.43 -24.67 17.11
N LYS A 27 -8.32 -25.87 16.54
CA LYS A 27 -9.24 -26.37 15.49
C LYS A 27 -10.72 -26.37 15.90
N LYS A 28 -11.02 -26.60 17.18
CA LYS A 28 -12.39 -26.60 17.72
C LYS A 28 -13.20 -25.34 17.38
N TRP A 29 -12.53 -24.19 17.16
CA TRP A 29 -13.21 -22.93 16.90
C TRP A 29 -13.79 -22.78 15.49
N ILE A 30 -13.49 -23.74 14.61
CA ILE A 30 -14.07 -23.83 13.27
C ILE A 30 -14.88 -25.13 13.05
N GLU A 31 -15.21 -25.84 14.14
CA GLU A 31 -16.02 -27.07 14.09
C GLU A 31 -17.52 -26.79 14.33
N PHE A 32 -17.88 -25.54 14.62
CA PHE A 32 -19.25 -25.07 14.84
C PHE A 32 -19.39 -23.59 14.45
N VAL A 33 -20.63 -23.14 14.25
CA VAL A 33 -20.96 -21.72 14.02
C VAL A 33 -21.33 -21.08 15.35
N ASP A 34 -20.51 -20.13 15.82
CA ASP A 34 -20.77 -19.39 17.07
C ASP A 34 -22.00 -18.48 16.96
N GLU A 35 -22.69 -18.23 18.08
CA GLU A 35 -23.93 -17.43 18.12
C GLU A 35 -23.74 -16.02 17.53
N ASN A 36 -22.59 -15.38 17.79
CA ASN A 36 -22.31 -14.06 17.24
C ASN A 36 -21.97 -14.08 15.74
N VAL A 37 -21.53 -15.22 15.21
CA VAL A 37 -21.36 -15.41 13.75
C VAL A 37 -22.73 -15.64 13.12
N LEU A 38 -23.54 -16.53 13.70
CA LEU A 38 -24.90 -16.83 13.23
C LEU A 38 -25.77 -15.57 13.18
N ALA A 39 -25.65 -14.69 14.16
CA ALA A 39 -26.38 -13.42 14.23
C ALA A 39 -26.02 -12.43 13.08
N ARG A 40 -24.95 -12.68 12.32
CA ARG A 40 -24.53 -11.87 11.16
C ARG A 40 -24.96 -12.47 9.83
N LEU A 41 -25.51 -13.68 9.82
CA LEU A 41 -26.08 -14.30 8.63
C LEU A 41 -27.51 -13.77 8.37
N PRO A 42 -28.03 -13.88 7.14
CA PRO A 42 -29.41 -13.48 6.85
C PRO A 42 -30.41 -14.17 7.78
N SER A 43 -31.49 -13.45 8.13
CA SER A 43 -32.53 -14.00 9.01
C SER A 43 -33.15 -15.26 8.39
N GLY A 44 -33.38 -16.28 9.23
CA GLY A 44 -33.92 -17.57 8.78
C GLY A 44 -32.92 -18.51 8.11
N THR A 45 -31.63 -18.13 8.03
CA THR A 45 -30.56 -19.00 7.52
C THR A 45 -30.49 -20.31 8.31
N GLN A 46 -30.52 -21.44 7.59
CA GLN A 46 -30.23 -22.76 8.13
C GLN A 46 -28.79 -23.15 7.82
N ILE A 47 -28.01 -23.49 8.85
CA ILE A 47 -26.66 -24.03 8.68
C ILE A 47 -26.75 -25.47 8.20
N LYS A 48 -26.14 -25.78 7.04
CA LYS A 48 -26.05 -27.14 6.51
C LYS A 48 -24.77 -27.82 6.95
N SER A 49 -23.65 -27.12 6.87
CA SER A 49 -22.35 -27.63 7.31
C SER A 49 -21.39 -26.50 7.68
N ILE A 50 -20.35 -26.85 8.42
CA ILE A 50 -19.14 -26.05 8.58
C ILE A 50 -17.94 -26.98 8.46
N GLY A 51 -16.92 -26.57 7.72
CA GLY A 51 -15.73 -27.38 7.53
C GLY A 51 -14.48 -26.54 7.29
N PRO A 52 -13.29 -27.04 7.66
CA PRO A 52 -12.04 -26.36 7.33
C PRO A 52 -11.96 -26.13 5.83
N HIS A 53 -11.75 -24.87 5.44
CA HIS A 53 -11.58 -24.47 4.06
C HIS A 53 -10.44 -23.47 3.99
N GLY A 54 -9.51 -23.70 3.08
CA GLY A 54 -8.33 -22.86 2.99
C GLY A 54 -7.25 -23.12 4.03
N ALA A 55 -6.21 -22.29 3.99
CA ALA A 55 -5.15 -22.27 4.97
C ALA A 55 -4.57 -20.86 5.10
N SER A 56 -4.00 -20.63 6.27
CA SER A 56 -3.37 -19.40 6.72
C SER A 56 -2.26 -19.81 7.69
N TYR A 57 -1.25 -18.97 7.86
CA TYR A 57 -0.22 -19.21 8.88
C TYR A 57 -0.65 -18.75 10.28
N TRP A 58 -1.64 -17.87 10.36
CA TRP A 58 -1.96 -17.12 11.58
C TRP A 58 -3.37 -17.37 12.09
N THR A 59 -4.24 -17.91 11.23
CA THR A 59 -5.68 -18.00 11.48
C THR A 59 -6.22 -19.39 11.15
N ARG A 60 -7.36 -19.76 11.72
CA ARG A 60 -8.14 -20.91 11.21
C ARG A 60 -9.21 -20.39 10.27
N THR A 61 -9.50 -21.14 9.22
CA THR A 61 -10.45 -20.74 8.19
C THR A 61 -11.43 -21.87 7.92
N ALA A 62 -12.68 -21.50 7.63
CA ALA A 62 -13.75 -22.45 7.34
C ALA A 62 -14.71 -21.91 6.30
N GLU A 63 -15.37 -22.83 5.61
CA GLU A 63 -16.57 -22.57 4.85
C GLU A 63 -17.78 -22.91 5.71
N ILE A 64 -18.80 -22.05 5.69
CA ILE A 64 -20.12 -22.29 6.27
C ILE A 64 -21.10 -22.41 5.11
N GLU A 65 -21.59 -23.61 4.86
CA GLU A 65 -22.63 -23.86 3.86
C GLU A 65 -24.01 -23.67 4.50
N THR A 66 -24.89 -22.95 3.80
CA THR A 66 -26.20 -22.58 4.32
C THR A 66 -27.32 -22.71 3.29
N GLU A 67 -28.55 -22.76 3.78
CA GLU A 67 -29.77 -22.64 2.98
C GLU A 67 -30.64 -21.53 3.56
N GLN A 68 -31.12 -20.65 2.68
CA GLN A 68 -31.95 -19.50 3.03
C GLN A 68 -33.44 -19.89 3.10
N GLU A 69 -34.30 -19.01 3.61
CA GLU A 69 -35.75 -19.30 3.74
C GLU A 69 -36.43 -19.60 2.40
N ASP A 70 -35.93 -19.03 1.30
CA ASP A 70 -36.43 -19.27 -0.05
C ASP A 70 -35.89 -20.56 -0.70
N GLY A 71 -35.06 -21.31 0.04
CA GLY A 71 -34.41 -22.54 -0.42
C GLY A 71 -33.13 -22.32 -1.22
N SER A 72 -32.67 -21.08 -1.42
CA SER A 72 -31.39 -20.81 -2.07
C SER A 72 -30.21 -21.24 -1.19
N ALA A 73 -29.15 -21.75 -1.81
CA ALA A 73 -27.91 -22.11 -1.13
C ALA A 73 -26.93 -20.93 -1.17
N LEU A 74 -26.33 -20.61 -0.01
CA LEU A 74 -25.26 -19.62 0.11
C LEU A 74 -24.13 -20.21 0.95
N SER A 75 -22.89 -19.90 0.56
CA SER A 75 -21.69 -20.21 1.35
C SER A 75 -21.05 -18.93 1.87
N PHE A 76 -20.44 -19.05 3.05
CA PHE A 76 -19.69 -17.96 3.70
C PHE A 76 -18.29 -18.42 4.08
N PHE A 77 -17.32 -17.53 3.94
CA PHE A 77 -15.96 -17.76 4.41
C PHE A 77 -15.78 -17.14 5.81
N LEU A 78 -15.35 -17.98 6.74
CA LEU A 78 -15.07 -17.61 8.13
C LEU A 78 -13.57 -17.68 8.39
N LYS A 79 -13.01 -16.61 8.94
CA LYS A 79 -11.64 -16.55 9.45
C LYS A 79 -11.68 -16.31 10.96
N VAL A 80 -10.96 -17.13 11.73
CA VAL A 80 -10.95 -17.11 13.19
C VAL A 80 -9.54 -16.85 13.72
N THR A 81 -9.45 -15.95 14.69
CA THR A 81 -8.22 -15.51 15.36
C THR A 81 -8.38 -15.52 16.87
N GLN A 82 -7.29 -15.32 17.61
CA GLN A 82 -7.32 -15.20 19.06
C GLN A 82 -6.49 -14.02 19.58
N HIS A 83 -6.82 -13.60 20.80
CA HIS A 83 -6.16 -12.53 21.54
C HIS A 83 -6.28 -11.14 20.88
N ASP A 84 -5.74 -10.12 21.55
CA ASP A 84 -5.81 -8.73 21.10
C ASP A 84 -5.18 -8.53 19.72
N THR A 85 -4.08 -9.24 19.41
CA THR A 85 -3.47 -9.21 18.08
C THR A 85 -4.45 -9.73 17.03
N GLY A 86 -5.11 -10.86 17.27
CA GLY A 86 -6.11 -11.43 16.38
C GLY A 86 -7.30 -10.50 16.16
N LYS A 87 -7.77 -9.85 17.23
CA LYS A 87 -8.82 -8.81 17.13
C LYS A 87 -8.40 -7.67 16.20
N GLY A 88 -7.16 -7.18 16.35
CA GLY A 88 -6.58 -6.18 15.48
C GLY A 88 -6.54 -6.62 14.02
N MET A 89 -6.13 -7.87 13.76
CA MET A 89 -6.08 -8.44 12.41
C MET A 89 -7.46 -8.43 11.74
N VAL A 90 -8.48 -9.02 12.37
CA VAL A 90 -9.82 -9.14 11.75
C VAL A 90 -10.54 -7.79 11.63
N THR A 91 -10.26 -6.84 12.53
CA THR A 91 -10.80 -5.46 12.42
C THR A 91 -10.17 -4.70 11.26
N GLY A 92 -8.84 -4.75 11.14
CA GLY A 92 -8.08 -4.15 10.05
C GLY A 92 -8.44 -4.74 8.69
N GLU A 93 -8.55 -6.06 8.61
CA GLU A 93 -8.96 -6.76 7.40
C GLU A 93 -10.40 -6.40 7.00
N PHE A 94 -11.36 -6.41 7.93
CA PHE A 94 -12.74 -6.01 7.64
C PHE A 94 -12.83 -4.59 7.08
N ALA A 95 -12.13 -3.63 7.69
CA ALA A 95 -12.11 -2.25 7.20
C ALA A 95 -11.46 -2.13 5.82
N SER A 96 -10.38 -2.89 5.58
CA SER A 96 -9.68 -2.94 4.29
C SER A 96 -10.57 -3.51 3.19
N MET A 97 -11.13 -4.71 3.43
CA MET A 97 -12.02 -5.39 2.48
C MET A 97 -13.28 -4.56 2.22
N THR A 98 -13.82 -3.86 3.22
CA THR A 98 -14.97 -2.96 3.04
C THR A 98 -14.63 -1.79 2.15
N ALA A 99 -13.46 -1.16 2.34
CA ALA A 99 -13.02 -0.06 1.50
C ALA A 99 -12.80 -0.49 0.05
N LEU A 100 -12.19 -1.66 -0.16
CA LEU A 100 -11.98 -2.25 -1.49
C LEU A 100 -13.32 -2.57 -2.17
N HIS A 101 -14.20 -3.29 -1.48
CA HIS A 101 -15.50 -3.69 -2.01
C HIS A 101 -16.37 -2.48 -2.37
N ASN A 102 -16.39 -1.44 -1.53
CA ASN A 102 -17.11 -0.21 -1.84
C ASN A 102 -16.55 0.54 -3.06
N THR A 103 -15.27 0.33 -3.40
CA THR A 103 -14.63 0.99 -4.55
C THR A 103 -14.80 0.19 -5.84
N VAL A 104 -14.61 -1.14 -5.77
CA VAL A 104 -14.75 -2.08 -6.90
C VAL A 104 -15.41 -3.37 -6.38
N PRO A 105 -16.75 -3.44 -6.34
CA PRO A 105 -17.48 -4.53 -5.69
C PRO A 105 -17.18 -5.93 -6.23
N ASP A 106 -16.86 -6.05 -7.52
CA ASP A 106 -16.60 -7.32 -8.21
C ASP A 106 -15.15 -7.81 -8.10
N LEU A 107 -14.29 -7.08 -7.38
CA LEU A 107 -12.86 -7.42 -7.21
C LEU A 107 -12.57 -8.16 -5.90
N THR A 108 -13.49 -8.18 -4.94
CA THR A 108 -13.29 -8.82 -3.63
C THR A 108 -14.49 -9.67 -3.23
N PRO A 109 -14.30 -10.69 -2.38
CA PRO A 109 -15.40 -11.22 -1.58
C PRO A 109 -16.10 -10.08 -0.83
N SER A 110 -17.43 -10.14 -0.72
CA SER A 110 -18.22 -9.15 0.00
C SER A 110 -17.98 -9.32 1.51
N PRO A 111 -17.36 -8.34 2.20
CA PRO A 111 -17.21 -8.39 3.65
C PRO A 111 -18.58 -8.27 4.31
N ILE A 112 -18.86 -9.12 5.29
CA ILE A 112 -20.16 -9.17 5.97
C ILE A 112 -20.04 -8.63 7.39
N ALA A 113 -19.11 -9.19 8.16
CA ALA A 113 -18.92 -8.78 9.55
C ALA A 113 -17.54 -9.13 10.09
N TRP A 114 -17.22 -8.53 11.22
CA TRP A 114 -16.22 -9.04 12.16
C TRP A 114 -16.80 -9.00 13.57
N GLY A 115 -16.20 -9.72 14.51
CA GLY A 115 -16.63 -9.68 15.90
C GLY A 115 -15.83 -10.59 16.83
N THR A 116 -16.31 -10.71 18.06
CA THR A 116 -15.82 -11.67 19.06
C THR A 116 -16.86 -12.77 19.22
N TYR A 117 -16.42 -14.02 19.38
CA TYR A 117 -17.32 -15.13 19.69
C TYR A 117 -18.09 -14.88 20.99
N ALA A 118 -19.35 -15.32 21.04
CA ALA A 118 -20.15 -15.32 22.25
C ALA A 118 -19.60 -16.34 23.27
N SER A 119 -19.07 -17.45 22.77
CA SER A 119 -18.55 -18.55 23.58
C SER A 119 -17.20 -18.28 24.26
N ASP A 120 -16.38 -17.36 23.73
CA ASP A 120 -15.08 -16.99 24.32
C ASP A 120 -14.68 -15.54 23.95
N PRO A 121 -14.45 -14.65 24.93
CA PRO A 121 -14.11 -13.25 24.66
C PRO A 121 -12.73 -13.05 24.01
N ASN A 122 -11.88 -14.07 23.94
CA ASN A 122 -10.56 -14.02 23.32
C ASN A 122 -10.54 -14.60 21.89
N VAL A 123 -11.68 -15.01 21.35
CA VAL A 123 -11.79 -15.55 19.99
C VAL A 123 -12.52 -14.55 19.11
N HIS A 124 -11.91 -14.18 17.99
CA HIS A 124 -12.42 -13.14 17.09
C HIS A 124 -12.57 -13.69 15.68
N PHE A 125 -13.50 -13.11 14.92
CA PHE A 125 -13.80 -13.57 13.57
C PHE A 125 -13.87 -12.44 12.56
N PHE A 126 -13.60 -12.80 11.30
CA PHE A 126 -13.97 -12.08 10.09
C PHE A 126 -14.85 -13.01 9.24
N LEU A 127 -15.90 -12.46 8.65
CA LEU A 127 -16.89 -13.17 7.85
C LEU A 127 -17.12 -12.42 6.53
N CYS A 128 -17.07 -13.13 5.41
CA CYS A 128 -17.38 -12.61 4.09
C CYS A 128 -18.15 -13.63 3.24
N SER A 129 -18.67 -13.19 2.09
CA SER A 129 -19.24 -14.11 1.09
C SER A 129 -18.18 -15.13 0.65
N PHE A 130 -18.57 -16.38 0.48
CA PHE A 130 -17.69 -17.35 -0.14
C PHE A 130 -17.58 -17.08 -1.65
N VAL A 131 -16.37 -17.23 -2.19
CA VAL A 131 -16.10 -17.13 -3.62
C VAL A 131 -15.31 -18.36 -4.00
N ASP A 132 -15.83 -19.16 -4.93
CA ASP A 132 -15.08 -20.28 -5.50
C ASP A 132 -14.00 -19.73 -6.44
N MET A 133 -12.78 -20.20 -6.26
CA MET A 133 -11.57 -19.63 -6.82
C MET A 133 -10.72 -20.70 -7.51
N THR A 134 -9.97 -20.30 -8.53
CA THR A 134 -9.00 -21.18 -9.19
C THR A 134 -7.68 -21.25 -8.42
N ASP A 135 -6.85 -22.23 -8.77
CA ASP A 135 -5.53 -22.44 -8.15
C ASP A 135 -4.39 -21.62 -8.79
N ASP A 136 -4.72 -20.77 -9.76
CA ASP A 136 -3.75 -20.03 -10.56
C ASP A 136 -3.87 -18.53 -10.34
N VAL A 137 -2.79 -17.81 -10.67
CA VAL A 137 -2.81 -16.35 -10.68
C VAL A 137 -3.73 -15.85 -11.80
N PRO A 138 -4.48 -14.76 -11.58
CA PRO A 138 -5.42 -14.27 -12.58
C PRO A 138 -4.73 -13.74 -13.84
N ASP A 139 -5.45 -13.75 -14.96
CA ASP A 139 -4.93 -13.26 -16.24
C ASP A 139 -4.32 -11.85 -16.11
N ILE A 140 -3.13 -11.67 -16.70
CA ILE A 140 -2.32 -10.47 -16.58
C ILE A 140 -3.12 -9.22 -17.00
N GLN A 141 -3.86 -9.27 -18.12
CA GLN A 141 -4.56 -8.09 -18.63
C GLN A 141 -5.80 -7.78 -17.77
N LYS A 142 -6.62 -8.79 -17.46
CA LYS A 142 -7.82 -8.61 -16.61
C LYS A 142 -7.45 -8.09 -15.23
N PHE A 143 -6.48 -8.73 -14.56
CA PHE A 143 -6.05 -8.37 -13.23
C PHE A 143 -5.51 -6.95 -13.18
N THR A 144 -4.55 -6.62 -14.04
CA THR A 144 -3.92 -5.30 -13.99
C THR A 144 -4.84 -4.16 -14.41
N ALA A 145 -5.81 -4.41 -15.29
CA ALA A 145 -6.88 -3.47 -15.58
C ALA A 145 -7.76 -3.21 -14.34
N LYS A 146 -8.12 -4.25 -13.58
CA LYS A 146 -8.92 -4.14 -12.35
C LYS A 146 -8.17 -3.44 -11.21
N ILE A 147 -6.88 -3.72 -11.02
CA ILE A 147 -6.07 -3.00 -10.03
C ILE A 147 -5.93 -1.51 -10.41
N ALA A 148 -5.73 -1.20 -11.70
CA ALA A 148 -5.72 0.18 -12.15
C ALA A 148 -7.08 0.88 -12.01
N GLU A 149 -8.19 0.16 -12.21
CA GLU A 149 -9.56 0.65 -11.94
C GLU A 149 -9.72 1.02 -10.46
N LEU A 150 -9.33 0.12 -9.55
CA LEU A 150 -9.34 0.36 -8.10
C LEU A 150 -8.59 1.65 -7.73
N HIS A 151 -7.33 1.75 -8.16
CA HIS A 151 -6.51 2.91 -7.83
C HIS A 151 -7.09 4.22 -8.37
N LYS A 152 -7.67 4.22 -9.56
CA LYS A 152 -8.29 5.41 -10.17
C LYS A 152 -9.61 5.81 -9.52
N LYS A 153 -10.44 4.84 -9.14
CA LYS A 153 -11.76 5.10 -8.53
C LYS A 153 -11.63 5.48 -7.06
N SER A 154 -10.59 5.02 -6.38
CA SER A 154 -10.37 5.32 -4.97
C SER A 154 -10.10 6.80 -4.73
N ALA A 155 -10.61 7.31 -3.62
CA ALA A 155 -10.33 8.65 -3.13
C ALA A 155 -10.13 8.60 -1.61
N SER A 156 -8.99 9.14 -1.15
CA SER A 156 -8.75 9.25 0.29
C SER A 156 -9.84 10.11 0.94
N PRO A 157 -10.52 9.64 2.00
CA PRO A 157 -11.60 10.38 2.67
C PRO A 157 -11.11 11.68 3.32
N THR A 158 -9.80 11.80 3.55
CA THR A 158 -9.16 12.98 4.14
C THR A 158 -8.34 13.78 3.13
N GLY A 159 -8.16 13.27 1.91
CA GLY A 159 -7.18 13.78 0.94
C GLY A 159 -5.72 13.53 1.35
N LYS A 160 -5.47 12.79 2.44
CA LYS A 160 -4.15 12.49 2.99
C LYS A 160 -3.75 11.02 2.77
N TYR A 161 -2.49 10.69 3.03
CA TYR A 161 -1.97 9.32 3.04
C TYR A 161 -2.18 8.67 4.41
N GLY A 162 -2.58 7.40 4.47
CA GLY A 162 -2.88 6.70 5.71
C GLY A 162 -4.16 5.86 5.66
N PHE A 163 -4.65 5.44 6.82
CA PHE A 163 -5.90 4.68 6.93
C PHE A 163 -6.62 5.00 8.24
N SER A 164 -7.92 4.70 8.32
CA SER A 164 -8.75 5.10 9.47
C SER A 164 -8.43 4.31 10.75
N ILE A 165 -7.92 3.09 10.62
CA ILE A 165 -7.54 2.20 11.72
C ILE A 165 -6.24 1.47 11.38
N PRO A 166 -5.51 0.94 12.38
CA PRO A 166 -4.40 0.05 12.13
C PRO A 166 -4.82 -1.17 11.29
N THR A 167 -4.08 -1.44 10.23
CA THR A 167 -4.16 -2.67 9.43
C THR A 167 -2.94 -3.55 9.74
N TYR A 168 -2.95 -4.82 9.34
CA TYR A 168 -1.98 -5.82 9.80
C TYR A 168 -1.35 -6.59 8.64
N LEU A 169 -0.01 -6.63 8.58
CA LEU A 169 0.72 -7.52 7.68
C LEU A 169 1.18 -8.74 8.49
N GLY A 170 0.57 -9.89 8.21
CA GLY A 170 0.62 -11.03 9.12
C GLY A 170 0.07 -10.64 10.50
N THR A 171 0.86 -10.84 11.54
CA THR A 171 0.50 -10.49 12.93
C THR A 171 0.99 -9.11 13.37
N ILE A 172 1.59 -8.32 12.48
CA ILE A 172 2.26 -7.07 12.83
C ILE A 172 1.42 -5.86 12.38
N PRO A 173 1.05 -4.95 13.30
CA PRO A 173 0.30 -3.75 12.94
C PRO A 173 1.15 -2.77 12.14
N GLN A 174 0.56 -2.24 11.06
CA GLN A 174 1.11 -1.22 10.18
C GLN A 174 0.99 0.18 10.78
N GLU A 175 1.88 1.08 10.34
CA GLU A 175 1.66 2.53 10.49
C GLU A 175 0.54 2.97 9.55
N THR A 176 -0.45 3.68 10.08
CA THR A 176 -1.66 4.11 9.35
C THR A 176 -2.03 5.55 9.63
N ALA A 177 -1.30 6.25 10.51
CA ALA A 177 -1.58 7.63 10.85
C ALA A 177 -1.51 8.53 9.60
N TRP A 178 -2.46 9.46 9.52
CA TRP A 178 -2.59 10.35 8.37
C TRP A 178 -1.40 11.32 8.23
N THR A 179 -0.88 11.48 7.01
CA THR A 179 0.17 12.45 6.67
C THR A 179 -0.14 13.21 5.39
N ASP A 180 0.41 14.42 5.27
CA ASP A 180 0.13 15.31 4.14
C ASP A 180 0.91 14.95 2.87
N SER A 181 2.07 14.30 2.99
CA SER A 181 2.88 13.86 1.86
C SER A 181 3.17 12.35 1.91
N TRP A 182 3.45 11.78 0.75
CA TRP A 182 3.80 10.36 0.63
C TRP A 182 5.19 10.09 1.23
N GLU A 183 6.14 11.00 1.04
CA GLU A 183 7.47 10.91 1.65
C GLU A 183 7.37 10.78 3.17
N GLU A 184 6.53 11.60 3.81
CA GLU A 184 6.32 11.55 5.26
C GLU A 184 5.71 10.22 5.70
N PHE A 185 4.64 9.78 5.03
CA PHE A 185 3.99 8.50 5.33
C PHE A 185 4.98 7.34 5.24
N PHE A 186 5.66 7.23 4.09
CA PHE A 186 6.57 6.13 3.81
C PHE A 186 7.76 6.14 4.76
N THR A 187 8.28 7.32 5.13
CA THR A 187 9.36 7.45 6.12
C THR A 187 8.94 6.94 7.50
N LYS A 188 7.73 7.29 7.97
CA LYS A 188 7.19 6.78 9.25
C LYS A 188 7.00 5.26 9.20
N SER A 189 6.41 4.75 8.11
CA SER A 189 6.24 3.32 7.89
C SER A 189 7.58 2.58 7.89
N MET A 190 8.59 3.07 7.15
CA MET A 190 9.91 2.45 7.09
C MET A 190 10.60 2.45 8.47
N LYS A 191 10.54 3.55 9.23
CA LYS A 191 11.09 3.61 10.60
C LYS A 191 10.45 2.57 11.52
N ARG A 192 9.12 2.41 11.42
CA ARG A 192 8.39 1.38 12.18
C ARG A 192 8.90 -0.02 11.81
N TRP A 193 9.01 -0.33 10.52
CA TRP A 193 9.48 -1.64 10.05
C TRP A 193 10.92 -1.94 10.46
N LEU A 194 11.81 -0.94 10.43
CA LEU A 194 13.18 -1.08 10.93
C LEU A 194 13.23 -1.49 12.41
N VAL A 195 12.42 -0.84 13.25
CA VAL A 195 12.34 -1.19 14.69
C VAL A 195 11.75 -2.58 14.90
N VAL A 196 10.71 -2.94 14.15
CA VAL A 196 10.10 -4.29 14.23
C VAL A 196 11.12 -5.35 13.85
N GLU A 197 11.84 -5.14 12.75
CA GLU A 197 12.79 -6.08 12.21
C GLU A 197 13.98 -6.27 13.17
N GLU A 198 14.54 -5.18 13.71
CA GLU A 198 15.60 -5.24 14.72
C GLU A 198 15.14 -5.95 16.01
N ASN A 199 13.90 -5.72 16.46
CA ASN A 199 13.34 -6.42 17.62
C ASN A 199 13.18 -7.93 17.38
N SER A 200 12.90 -8.34 16.14
CA SER A 200 12.67 -9.73 15.75
C SER A 200 13.99 -10.49 15.53
N GLN A 201 14.94 -9.86 14.83
CA GLN A 201 16.15 -10.50 14.31
C GLN A 201 17.43 -10.04 15.02
N GLY A 202 17.35 -9.06 15.93
CA GLY A 202 18.47 -8.50 16.68
C GLY A 202 19.23 -7.41 15.92
N TYR A 203 20.12 -6.71 16.64
CA TYR A 203 20.95 -5.63 16.11
C TYR A 203 21.92 -6.11 15.01
N ASP A 204 22.07 -5.31 13.96
CA ASP A 204 23.09 -5.48 12.92
C ASP A 204 23.67 -4.11 12.54
N GLU A 205 25.00 -3.97 12.65
CA GLU A 205 25.71 -2.70 12.44
C GLU A 205 25.57 -2.18 10.99
N GLU A 206 25.60 -3.09 10.02
CA GLU A 206 25.48 -2.71 8.62
C GLU A 206 24.06 -2.27 8.28
N MET A 207 23.06 -3.03 8.75
CA MET A 207 21.65 -2.68 8.65
C MET A 207 21.40 -1.29 9.26
N LYS A 208 21.95 -1.00 10.44
CA LYS A 208 21.83 0.30 11.10
C LYS A 208 22.38 1.44 10.24
N ARG A 209 23.63 1.32 9.77
CA ARG A 209 24.29 2.32 8.92
C ARG A 209 23.54 2.54 7.60
N LEU A 210 23.12 1.46 6.94
CA LEU A 210 22.37 1.54 5.69
C LEU A 210 20.98 2.16 5.88
N SER A 211 20.31 1.86 7.00
CA SER A 211 19.01 2.43 7.34
C SER A 211 19.09 3.95 7.53
N GLU A 212 20.13 4.45 8.18
CA GLU A 212 20.35 5.90 8.33
C GLU A 212 20.54 6.59 6.98
N ALA A 213 21.32 5.99 6.07
CA ALA A 213 21.49 6.51 4.71
C ALA A 213 20.20 6.41 3.88
N LEU A 214 19.45 5.31 4.00
CA LEU A 214 18.18 5.12 3.32
C LEU A 214 17.17 6.20 3.72
N LEU A 215 17.01 6.43 5.03
CA LEU A 215 16.08 7.40 5.59
C LEU A 215 16.46 8.86 5.26
N SER A 216 17.76 9.18 5.30
CA SER A 216 18.23 10.57 5.13
C SER A 216 18.49 10.97 3.68
N LYS A 217 18.80 10.01 2.79
CA LYS A 217 19.19 10.30 1.40
C LYS A 217 18.26 9.68 0.38
N VAL A 218 18.07 8.36 0.43
CA VAL A 218 17.38 7.61 -0.63
C VAL A 218 15.88 7.91 -0.66
N ILE A 219 15.21 7.88 0.49
CA ILE A 219 13.77 8.17 0.57
C ILE A 219 13.45 9.59 0.08
N PRO A 220 14.11 10.66 0.59
CA PRO A 220 13.95 12.00 0.04
C PRO A 220 14.23 12.08 -1.46
N ARG A 221 15.31 11.46 -1.93
CA ARG A 221 15.68 11.47 -3.36
C ARG A 221 14.61 10.87 -4.24
N LEU A 222 14.01 9.75 -3.85
CA LEU A 222 13.08 9.01 -4.70
C LEU A 222 11.62 9.46 -4.56
N LEU A 223 11.22 9.94 -3.37
CA LEU A 223 9.81 10.22 -3.08
C LEU A 223 9.48 11.70 -3.14
N ARG A 224 10.36 12.59 -2.67
CA ARG A 224 10.10 14.04 -2.71
C ARG A 224 9.84 14.58 -4.12
N PRO A 225 10.53 14.11 -5.18
CA PRO A 225 10.24 14.55 -6.54
C PRO A 225 8.79 14.32 -6.98
N LEU A 226 8.10 13.30 -6.46
CA LEU A 226 6.70 12.99 -6.83
C LEU A 226 5.72 14.14 -6.54
N GLU A 227 6.04 14.97 -5.55
CA GLU A 227 5.16 16.03 -5.03
C GLU A 227 5.81 17.43 -5.04
N THR A 228 6.97 17.57 -5.72
CA THR A 228 7.68 18.84 -5.90
C THR A 228 7.80 19.23 -7.38
N GLY A 229 8.14 20.49 -7.64
CA GLY A 229 8.22 21.01 -9.02
C GLY A 229 6.86 21.10 -9.70
N GLY A 230 5.78 21.34 -8.93
CA GLY A 230 4.41 21.41 -9.43
C GLY A 230 3.73 20.06 -9.67
N ARG A 231 4.45 18.95 -9.44
CA ARG A 231 3.88 17.59 -9.50
C ARG A 231 3.05 17.30 -8.26
N LYS A 232 2.09 16.40 -8.43
CA LYS A 232 1.25 15.86 -7.37
C LYS A 232 0.94 14.42 -7.70
N ILE A 233 0.98 13.55 -6.70
CA ILE A 233 0.39 12.22 -6.75
C ILE A 233 -0.87 12.21 -5.89
N GLN A 234 -1.85 11.39 -6.26
CA GLN A 234 -3.08 11.23 -5.48
C GLN A 234 -2.91 10.05 -4.52
N PRO A 235 -3.28 10.20 -3.22
CA PRO A 235 -3.43 9.04 -2.34
C PRO A 235 -4.57 8.15 -2.86
N CYS A 236 -4.22 6.95 -3.33
CA CYS A 236 -5.18 5.95 -3.78
C CYS A 236 -5.22 4.77 -2.80
N LEU A 237 -6.36 4.10 -2.70
CA LEU A 237 -6.51 2.91 -1.89
C LEU A 237 -5.71 1.78 -2.52
N VAL A 238 -4.70 1.28 -1.81
CA VAL A 238 -3.94 0.07 -2.18
C VAL A 238 -4.39 -1.09 -1.31
N HIS A 239 -4.36 -2.31 -1.86
CA HIS A 239 -4.57 -3.57 -1.15
C HIS A 239 -3.52 -3.75 -0.05
N GLY A 240 -2.25 -3.42 -0.33
CA GLY A 240 -1.19 -3.31 0.68
C GLY A 240 -0.41 -4.59 0.99
N ASP A 241 -0.94 -5.74 0.54
CA ASP A 241 -0.28 -7.06 0.57
C ASP A 241 -0.59 -7.89 -0.69
N LEU A 242 -0.50 -7.29 -1.89
CA LEU A 242 -0.97 -7.93 -3.12
C LEU A 242 0.11 -8.78 -3.81
N TRP A 243 0.30 -10.02 -3.34
CA TRP A 243 1.14 -11.04 -3.96
C TRP A 243 0.28 -12.22 -4.47
N ASP A 244 0.90 -13.24 -5.09
CA ASP A 244 0.18 -14.38 -5.69
C ASP A 244 -0.59 -15.23 -4.68
N GLY A 245 -0.35 -15.10 -3.38
CA GLY A 245 -1.16 -15.73 -2.33
C GLY A 245 -2.45 -15.03 -1.96
N ASN A 246 -2.58 -13.76 -2.35
CA ASN A 246 -3.72 -12.90 -2.02
C ASN A 246 -4.52 -12.51 -3.27
N THR A 247 -4.40 -13.29 -4.33
CA THR A 247 -5.18 -13.12 -5.55
C THR A 247 -5.44 -14.44 -6.27
N SER A 248 -6.58 -14.53 -6.94
CA SER A 248 -7.00 -15.66 -7.78
C SER A 248 -7.99 -15.18 -8.85
N SER A 249 -8.51 -16.08 -9.68
CA SER A 249 -9.70 -15.86 -10.50
C SER A 249 -10.92 -16.53 -9.85
N ASN A 250 -12.08 -15.88 -9.91
CA ASN A 250 -13.36 -16.51 -9.62
C ASN A 250 -13.60 -17.68 -10.62
N ALA A 251 -13.89 -18.88 -10.10
CA ALA A 251 -13.96 -20.12 -10.89
C ALA A 251 -15.08 -20.12 -11.94
N GLU A 252 -16.17 -19.39 -11.71
CA GLU A 252 -17.33 -19.32 -12.62
C GLU A 252 -17.16 -18.25 -13.69
N THR A 253 -16.63 -17.09 -13.31
CA THR A 253 -16.61 -15.89 -14.18
C THR A 253 -15.23 -15.60 -14.78
N ASP A 254 -14.18 -16.25 -14.30
CA ASP A 254 -12.77 -15.96 -14.62
C ASP A 254 -12.43 -14.46 -14.44
N SER A 255 -13.08 -13.82 -13.46
CA SER A 255 -12.81 -12.45 -13.05
C SER A 255 -11.77 -12.44 -11.94
N PRO A 256 -10.82 -11.48 -11.93
CA PRO A 256 -9.83 -11.41 -10.87
C PRO A 256 -10.45 -11.11 -9.50
N VAL A 257 -9.96 -11.79 -8.48
CA VAL A 257 -10.36 -11.61 -7.08
C VAL A 257 -9.12 -11.34 -6.24
N ILE A 258 -9.23 -10.42 -5.28
CA ILE A 258 -8.22 -10.13 -4.26
C ILE A 258 -8.84 -10.28 -2.87
N PHE A 259 -8.04 -10.71 -1.91
CA PHE A 259 -8.47 -11.03 -0.55
C PHE A 259 -7.30 -10.87 0.44
N ASP A 260 -7.58 -10.91 1.74
CA ASP A 260 -6.58 -10.74 2.80
C ASP A 260 -5.88 -9.36 2.75
N ALA A 261 -6.69 -8.32 2.54
CA ALA A 261 -6.21 -6.96 2.36
C ALA A 261 -5.72 -6.27 3.65
N SER A 262 -4.75 -5.39 3.47
CA SER A 262 -4.10 -4.64 4.53
C SER A 262 -3.93 -3.18 4.09
N CYS A 263 -5.06 -2.53 3.86
CA CYS A 263 -5.15 -1.32 3.08
C CYS A 263 -4.51 -0.09 3.73
N VAL A 264 -4.03 0.80 2.87
CA VAL A 264 -3.71 2.19 3.16
C VAL A 264 -4.04 3.06 1.93
N TYR A 265 -4.27 4.35 2.12
CA TYR A 265 -4.22 5.31 1.02
C TYR A 265 -2.76 5.72 0.80
N ALA A 266 -2.21 5.38 -0.36
CA ALA A 266 -0.78 5.43 -0.67
C ALA A 266 -0.51 5.95 -2.09
N HIS A 267 0.77 6.08 -2.43
CA HIS A 267 1.20 6.12 -3.83
C HIS A 267 0.93 4.76 -4.49
N ASN A 268 0.18 4.75 -5.60
CA ASN A 268 -0.25 3.55 -6.32
C ASN A 268 0.90 2.56 -6.65
N GLU A 269 2.10 3.05 -6.98
CA GLU A 269 3.24 2.20 -7.33
C GLU A 269 3.74 1.30 -6.19
N VAL A 270 3.35 1.58 -4.94
CA VAL A 270 3.70 0.73 -3.78
C VAL A 270 3.05 -0.65 -3.87
N GLU A 271 1.91 -0.78 -4.54
CA GLU A 271 1.19 -2.05 -4.72
C GLU A 271 2.04 -3.08 -5.47
N MET A 272 2.93 -2.62 -6.36
CA MET A 272 3.79 -3.50 -7.14
C MET A 272 5.04 -3.97 -6.40
N ALA A 273 5.23 -3.58 -5.13
CA ALA A 273 6.37 -4.02 -4.33
C ALA A 273 6.47 -5.55 -4.21
N PRO A 274 5.37 -6.29 -3.94
CA PRO A 274 5.40 -7.75 -3.90
C PRO A 274 5.61 -8.39 -5.28
N TRP A 275 5.53 -7.64 -6.39
CA TRP A 275 5.75 -8.18 -7.75
C TRP A 275 7.21 -8.09 -8.19
N ARG A 276 8.08 -7.48 -7.37
CA ARG A 276 9.52 -7.41 -7.64
C ARG A 276 10.25 -8.72 -7.37
N PRO A 277 10.02 -9.41 -6.23
CA PRO A 277 10.74 -10.64 -5.92
C PRO A 277 10.41 -11.78 -6.89
N ILE A 278 11.44 -12.48 -7.36
CA ILE A 278 11.30 -13.64 -8.28
C ILE A 278 10.65 -14.87 -7.63
N ARG A 279 10.48 -14.87 -6.31
CA ARG A 279 9.84 -15.95 -5.54
C ARG A 279 8.31 -15.99 -5.70
N HIS A 280 7.72 -14.96 -6.31
CA HIS A 280 6.28 -14.84 -6.53
C HIS A 280 5.95 -15.09 -8.00
N LYS A 281 4.76 -15.66 -8.26
CA LYS A 281 4.27 -15.92 -9.62
C LYS A 281 3.91 -14.64 -10.38
N ILE A 282 3.60 -13.56 -9.66
CA ILE A 282 3.31 -12.24 -10.22
C ILE A 282 4.61 -11.43 -10.31
N GLY A 283 4.89 -10.86 -11.50
CA GLY A 283 6.19 -10.26 -11.79
C GLY A 283 6.16 -9.08 -12.76
N LYS A 284 7.33 -8.77 -13.36
CA LYS A 284 7.51 -7.68 -14.34
C LYS A 284 6.45 -7.62 -15.47
N PRO A 285 5.92 -8.73 -16.02
CA PRO A 285 4.83 -8.67 -17.00
C PRO A 285 3.57 -7.96 -16.48
N TYR A 286 3.23 -8.16 -15.20
CA TYR A 286 2.09 -7.51 -14.54
C TYR A 286 2.36 -6.03 -14.31
N VAL A 287 3.57 -5.66 -13.85
CA VAL A 287 3.98 -4.25 -13.72
C VAL A 287 3.82 -3.50 -15.05
N ARG A 288 4.32 -4.09 -16.14
CA ARG A 288 4.20 -3.50 -17.49
C ARG A 288 2.75 -3.39 -17.95
N ALA A 289 1.92 -4.39 -17.68
CA ALA A 289 0.51 -4.37 -18.07
C ALA A 289 -0.29 -3.32 -17.27
N TYR A 290 -0.05 -3.23 -15.95
CA TYR A 290 -0.62 -2.18 -15.10
C TYR A 290 -0.31 -0.78 -15.62
N HIS A 291 0.93 -0.52 -16.04
CA HIS A 291 1.31 0.80 -16.55
C HIS A 291 0.72 1.16 -17.92
N LYS A 292 0.09 0.22 -18.64
CA LYS A 292 -0.75 0.55 -19.80
C LYS A 292 -2.07 1.21 -19.38
N HIS A 293 -2.53 0.93 -18.17
CA HIS A 293 -3.77 1.46 -17.62
C HIS A 293 -3.53 2.64 -16.67
N PHE A 294 -2.42 2.66 -15.93
CA PHE A 294 -2.07 3.75 -15.01
C PHE A 294 -0.65 4.28 -15.31
N PRO A 295 -0.50 5.51 -15.82
CA PRO A 295 0.82 6.05 -16.18
C PRO A 295 1.84 6.00 -15.05
N ILE A 296 3.12 5.83 -15.41
CA ILE A 296 4.22 5.90 -14.45
C ILE A 296 4.26 7.31 -13.84
N SER A 297 4.49 7.38 -12.53
CA SER A 297 4.62 8.67 -11.85
C SER A 297 5.95 9.35 -12.22
N ALA A 298 5.89 10.63 -12.59
CA ALA A 298 7.11 11.40 -12.88
C ALA A 298 7.90 11.71 -11.58
N PRO A 299 9.25 11.66 -11.59
CA PRO A 299 10.12 11.30 -12.71
C PRO A 299 10.02 9.82 -13.08
N GLU A 300 9.78 9.52 -14.35
CA GLU A 300 9.53 8.14 -14.80
C GLU A 300 10.80 7.29 -14.73
N GLU A 301 11.97 7.91 -14.90
CA GLU A 301 13.28 7.27 -14.80
C GLU A 301 13.54 6.63 -13.42
N ASP A 302 12.87 7.14 -12.38
CA ASP A 302 13.03 6.67 -10.99
C ASP A 302 12.08 5.50 -10.65
N GLN A 303 11.21 5.05 -11.56
CA GLN A 303 10.16 4.06 -11.25
C GLN A 303 10.70 2.73 -10.71
N ASP A 304 11.74 2.17 -11.33
CA ASP A 304 12.32 0.89 -10.86
C ASP A 304 13.00 1.04 -9.49
N ASP A 305 13.65 2.18 -9.24
CA ASP A 305 14.29 2.47 -7.95
C ASP A 305 13.25 2.71 -6.84
N ARG A 306 12.13 3.37 -7.15
CA ARG A 306 10.98 3.46 -6.24
C ARG A 306 10.41 2.08 -5.92
N ASN A 307 10.27 1.21 -6.93
CA ASN A 307 9.81 -0.16 -6.71
C ASN A 307 10.81 -0.98 -5.85
N ALA A 308 12.12 -0.79 -6.03
CA ALA A 308 13.15 -1.38 -5.16
C ALA A 308 12.99 -0.89 -3.71
N LEU A 309 12.82 0.42 -3.51
CA LEU A 309 12.60 1.03 -2.20
C LEU A 309 11.33 0.48 -1.52
N TYR A 310 10.23 0.35 -2.26
CA TYR A 310 8.99 -0.23 -1.74
C TYR A 310 9.15 -1.73 -1.43
N CYS A 311 9.92 -2.46 -2.24
CA CYS A 311 10.23 -3.87 -2.01
C CYS A 311 11.09 -4.07 -0.74
N ILE A 312 11.96 -3.11 -0.38
CA ILE A 312 12.67 -3.15 0.91
C ILE A 312 11.65 -3.16 2.06
N ARG A 313 10.66 -2.27 2.05
CA ARG A 313 9.59 -2.24 3.07
C ARG A 313 8.82 -3.57 3.11
N PHE A 314 8.49 -4.13 1.95
CA PHE A 314 7.82 -5.43 1.86
C PHE A 314 8.66 -6.55 2.47
N ASN A 315 9.95 -6.65 2.12
CA ASN A 315 10.83 -7.67 2.67
C ASN A 315 11.12 -7.46 4.17
N MET A 316 11.10 -6.22 4.69
CA MET A 316 11.21 -5.97 6.15
C MET A 316 10.10 -6.68 6.91
N CYS A 317 8.87 -6.67 6.37
CA CYS A 317 7.76 -7.41 6.97
C CYS A 317 8.05 -8.91 7.00
N SER A 318 8.51 -9.49 5.89
CA SER A 318 8.90 -10.91 5.85
C SER A 318 10.04 -11.22 6.84
N SER A 319 11.08 -10.37 6.90
CA SER A 319 12.19 -10.54 7.85
C SER A 319 11.69 -10.51 9.30
N ALA A 320 10.78 -9.59 9.61
CA ALA A 320 10.21 -9.48 10.94
C ALA A 320 9.31 -10.67 11.34
N LEU A 321 8.50 -11.19 10.43
CA LEU A 321 7.54 -12.28 10.69
C LEU A 321 8.21 -13.64 10.90
N TYR A 322 9.43 -13.84 10.42
CA TYR A 322 10.14 -15.11 10.46
C TYR A 322 11.45 -15.03 11.26
N PRO A 323 11.40 -14.86 12.60
CA PRO A 323 12.59 -14.81 13.45
C PRO A 323 13.52 -16.00 13.22
N GLY A 324 14.82 -15.73 13.08
CA GLY A 324 15.83 -16.74 12.79
C GLY A 324 16.06 -17.02 11.30
N ASN A 325 15.13 -16.65 10.41
CA ASN A 325 15.37 -16.68 8.97
C ASN A 325 15.96 -15.35 8.47
N LEU A 326 17.29 -15.31 8.38
CA LEU A 326 18.02 -14.12 7.94
C LEU A 326 18.06 -13.92 6.42
N ARG A 327 17.41 -14.77 5.62
CA ARG A 327 17.39 -14.66 4.15
C ARG A 327 16.82 -13.31 3.71
N PHE A 328 15.69 -12.90 4.28
CA PHE A 328 15.06 -11.62 3.94
C PHE A 328 15.92 -10.43 4.37
N ARG A 329 16.54 -10.48 5.56
CA ARG A 329 17.50 -9.47 6.02
C ARG A 329 18.66 -9.29 5.03
N ARG A 330 19.24 -10.38 4.51
CA ARG A 330 20.31 -10.29 3.50
C ARG A 330 19.85 -9.60 2.22
N ILE A 331 18.69 -9.98 1.70
CA ILE A 331 18.08 -9.32 0.51
C ILE A 331 17.88 -7.82 0.76
N ILE A 332 17.41 -7.45 1.96
CA ILE A 332 17.19 -6.06 2.34
C ILE A 332 18.51 -5.28 2.37
N ILE A 333 19.55 -5.82 3.00
CA ILE A 333 20.88 -5.20 3.08
C ILE A 333 21.47 -4.98 1.68
N GLU A 334 21.36 -5.97 0.79
CA GLU A 334 21.83 -5.87 -0.60
C GLU A 334 21.11 -4.76 -1.36
N GLU A 335 19.78 -4.72 -1.29
CA GLU A 335 18.99 -3.72 -2.03
C GLU A 335 19.19 -2.30 -1.44
N MET A 336 19.30 -2.18 -0.11
CA MET A 336 19.67 -0.91 0.53
C MET A 336 21.04 -0.42 0.09
N ARG A 337 22.05 -1.32 0.05
CA ARG A 337 23.40 -0.97 -0.39
C ARG A 337 23.39 -0.42 -1.81
N ALA A 338 22.71 -1.11 -2.72
CA ALA A 338 22.59 -0.70 -4.12
C ALA A 338 21.97 0.70 -4.27
N LEU A 339 20.87 0.98 -3.56
CA LEU A 339 20.23 2.30 -3.60
C LEU A 339 21.08 3.40 -2.95
N VAL A 340 21.74 3.11 -1.83
CA VAL A 340 22.62 4.07 -1.15
C VAL A 340 23.84 4.41 -2.01
N GLU A 341 24.41 3.43 -2.70
CA GLU A 341 25.52 3.63 -3.64
C GLU A 341 25.08 4.43 -4.87
N LYS A 342 23.86 4.20 -5.38
CA LYS A 342 23.30 4.92 -6.52
C LYS A 342 22.93 6.37 -6.21
N PHE A 343 22.53 6.67 -4.98
CA PHE A 343 22.06 8.00 -4.56
C PHE A 343 22.88 8.58 -3.40
N PRO A 344 24.21 8.74 -3.54
CA PRO A 344 25.09 9.14 -2.44
C PRO A 344 24.85 10.58 -1.98
N ASP A 345 24.36 11.43 -2.87
CA ASP A 345 24.10 12.86 -2.63
C ASP A 345 22.63 13.19 -2.32
N GLY A 346 21.78 12.16 -2.23
CA GLY A 346 20.38 12.32 -1.83
C GLY A 346 19.58 13.27 -2.72
N TYR A 347 18.59 13.94 -2.12
CA TYR A 347 17.73 14.89 -2.83
C TYR A 347 18.49 16.15 -3.26
N GLU A 348 19.43 16.61 -2.43
CA GLU A 348 20.23 17.81 -2.66
C GLU A 348 21.11 17.68 -3.92
N GLY A 349 21.63 16.48 -4.20
CA GLY A 349 22.34 16.19 -5.45
C GLY A 349 21.43 16.31 -6.68
N TRP A 350 20.24 15.70 -6.61
CA TRP A 350 19.25 15.74 -7.68
C TRP A 350 18.74 17.15 -7.97
N GLU A 351 18.50 17.95 -6.93
CA GLU A 351 18.06 19.33 -7.08
C GLU A 351 19.11 20.16 -7.83
N LYS A 352 20.39 20.05 -7.46
CA LYS A 352 21.50 20.72 -8.16
C LYS A 352 21.61 20.31 -9.63
N GLU A 353 21.43 19.04 -9.94
CA GLU A 353 21.44 18.54 -11.33
C GLU A 353 20.31 19.16 -12.14
N LYS A 354 19.09 19.24 -11.57
CA LYS A 354 17.94 19.85 -12.25
C LYS A 354 18.10 21.36 -12.41
N GLU A 355 18.61 22.06 -11.41
CA GLU A 355 18.92 23.50 -11.52
C GLU A 355 19.96 23.78 -12.61
N SER A 356 21.01 22.96 -12.68
CA SER A 356 22.05 23.07 -13.70
C SER A 356 21.50 22.81 -15.11
N ALA A 357 20.60 21.83 -15.25
CA ALA A 357 19.92 21.55 -16.52
C ALA A 357 19.02 22.71 -16.99
N VAL A 358 18.38 23.44 -16.05
CA VAL A 358 17.53 24.60 -16.37
C VAL A 358 18.36 25.84 -16.73
N ARG A 359 19.52 26.07 -16.09
CA ARG A 359 20.40 27.21 -16.39
C ARG A 359 21.16 27.08 -17.73
N GLY A 360 21.24 25.88 -18.29
CA GLY A 360 22.04 25.59 -19.48
C GLY A 360 23.55 25.71 -19.21
N PRO A 361 24.43 25.32 -20.16
CA PRO A 361 25.86 25.56 -20.00
C PRO A 361 26.10 27.07 -19.93
N ILE A 362 26.75 27.51 -18.84
CA ILE A 362 27.26 28.88 -18.72
C ILE A 362 28.14 29.11 -19.95
N SER A 363 27.74 30.00 -20.86
CA SER A 363 28.62 30.39 -21.95
C SER A 363 29.89 31.00 -21.35
N ASP A 364 31.06 30.73 -21.93
CA ASP A 364 32.38 31.28 -21.53
C ASP A 364 32.41 32.82 -21.41
N THR A 365 31.32 33.50 -21.75
CA THR A 365 31.12 34.94 -21.63
C THR A 365 30.86 35.42 -20.19
N GLU A 366 30.28 34.62 -19.30
CA GLU A 366 29.98 35.08 -17.92
C GLU A 366 31.18 34.95 -16.97
N GLN A 367 32.17 34.12 -17.29
CA GLN A 367 33.42 34.03 -16.53
C GLN A 367 34.32 35.27 -16.68
N LYS A 368 33.98 36.20 -17.59
CA LYS A 368 34.74 37.44 -17.81
C LYS A 368 34.17 38.68 -17.13
N VAL A 369 33.01 38.60 -16.47
CA VAL A 369 32.40 39.78 -15.84
C VAL A 369 32.80 39.90 -14.35
N GLU A 370 33.22 38.82 -13.69
CA GLU A 370 33.66 38.87 -12.28
C GLU A 370 35.14 39.23 -12.07
N THR A 371 35.94 39.43 -13.13
CA THR A 371 37.36 39.83 -13.01
C THR A 371 37.64 41.31 -13.24
N VAL A 372 36.61 42.18 -13.38
CA VAL A 372 36.82 43.63 -13.61
C VAL A 372 36.06 44.49 -12.59
N PHE A 373 36.30 44.26 -11.31
CA PHE A 373 36.13 45.30 -10.28
C PHE A 373 37.24 45.21 -9.24
N SER A 374 38.48 45.42 -9.68
CA SER A 374 39.55 45.84 -8.76
C SER A 374 39.34 47.31 -8.43
N ILE A 375 39.02 47.57 -7.16
CA ILE A 375 38.97 48.91 -6.57
C ILE A 375 40.36 49.55 -6.72
N PRO A 376 40.51 50.78 -7.29
CA PRO A 376 41.82 51.42 -7.40
C PRO A 376 42.30 51.96 -6.05
N ASP A 377 43.60 51.83 -5.82
CA ASP A 377 44.37 52.34 -4.67
C ASP A 377 44.18 53.87 -4.47
N PRO A 378 43.82 54.33 -3.26
CA PRO A 378 43.60 55.76 -2.97
C PRO A 378 44.85 56.65 -2.99
N ASN A 379 46.06 56.13 -3.26
CA ASN A 379 47.31 56.92 -3.25
C ASN A 379 47.93 57.22 -4.63
N SER A 380 47.21 57.06 -5.73
CA SER A 380 47.73 57.42 -7.06
C SER A 380 47.43 58.89 -7.44
N PRO A 381 48.43 59.69 -7.87
CA PRO A 381 48.22 61.10 -8.21
C PRO A 381 47.47 61.27 -9.54
N PRO A 382 46.64 62.32 -9.70
CA PRO A 382 45.75 62.46 -10.85
C PRO A 382 46.52 62.78 -12.14
N ARG A 383 46.29 61.98 -13.17
CA ARG A 383 46.74 62.24 -14.53
C ARG A 383 45.68 63.07 -15.26
N LEU A 384 45.99 64.33 -15.52
CA LEU A 384 45.19 65.21 -16.38
C LEU A 384 45.46 64.87 -17.86
N LEU A 385 44.40 64.72 -18.66
CA LEU A 385 44.45 64.94 -20.11
C LEU A 385 43.20 65.69 -20.61
N PRO A 386 43.31 66.50 -21.68
CA PRO A 386 42.36 67.57 -22.04
C PRO A 386 41.53 67.31 -23.31
N GLY A 387 40.38 68.00 -23.43
CA GLY A 387 39.56 68.20 -24.66
C GLY A 387 38.72 66.98 -25.09
N GLU A 388 37.49 67.04 -25.61
CA GLU A 388 36.58 68.08 -26.11
C GLU A 388 35.13 67.54 -25.95
N ALA A 389 34.22 68.32 -25.36
CA ALA A 389 32.98 68.90 -25.93
C ALA A 389 31.71 67.99 -26.06
N PRO A 390 30.50 68.50 -25.71
CA PRO A 390 29.28 67.70 -25.42
C PRO A 390 28.27 67.67 -26.59
N PRO A 391 27.15 66.93 -26.47
CA PRO A 391 25.89 67.67 -26.47
C PRO A 391 24.66 67.10 -25.70
N HIS A 392 23.82 68.07 -25.33
CA HIS A 392 22.35 68.09 -25.22
C HIS A 392 21.58 67.43 -24.06
N SER A 393 21.04 68.34 -23.25
CA SER A 393 20.01 68.25 -22.21
C SER A 393 18.60 68.24 -22.82
N ILE A 394 17.68 67.42 -22.30
CA ILE A 394 16.22 67.64 -22.19
C ILE A 394 15.68 66.87 -20.95
N PRO A 395 14.68 67.40 -20.18
CA PRO A 395 14.54 67.24 -18.72
C PRO A 395 13.49 66.19 -18.27
N PRO A 396 13.31 65.93 -16.95
CA PRO A 396 12.48 64.84 -16.43
C PRO A 396 11.03 65.28 -16.10
N PRO A 397 10.04 64.37 -16.06
CA PRO A 397 8.76 64.66 -15.42
C PRO A 397 8.71 64.12 -13.98
N LEU A 398 8.68 65.11 -13.08
CA LEU A 398 7.82 65.29 -11.90
C LEU A 398 7.16 64.08 -11.20
N ILE A 399 7.45 64.07 -9.91
CA ILE A 399 6.87 63.35 -8.77
C ILE A 399 5.38 63.67 -8.59
N HIS A 400 4.59 62.67 -8.16
CA HIS A 400 3.49 62.88 -7.23
C HIS A 400 3.37 61.69 -6.27
N HIS A 401 3.82 61.89 -5.03
CA HIS A 401 3.24 61.25 -3.86
C HIS A 401 2.14 62.17 -3.31
N PRO A 402 1.17 61.59 -2.58
CA PRO A 402 0.89 62.16 -1.28
C PRO A 402 1.01 61.13 -0.15
N GLU A 403 1.48 61.69 0.95
CA GLU A 403 1.75 61.15 2.27
C GLU A 403 0.49 60.66 3.01
N ARG A 404 0.67 59.61 3.82
CA ARG A 404 0.50 59.56 5.29
C ARG A 404 -0.93 59.83 5.81
N ASP A 405 -1.44 58.86 6.57
CA ASP A 405 -1.60 59.12 8.00
C ASP A 405 -1.62 57.84 8.84
N ALA A 406 -1.02 57.97 10.01
CA ALA A 406 -0.95 56.99 11.08
C ALA A 406 -1.92 57.41 12.20
N SER A 407 -2.59 56.45 12.86
CA SER A 407 -2.84 56.55 14.31
C SER A 407 -3.56 55.30 14.88
N THR A 408 -2.86 54.63 15.81
CA THR A 408 -3.28 54.26 17.18
C THR A 408 -4.47 53.32 17.44
N ASP A 409 -4.11 52.21 18.08
CA ASP A 409 -4.52 51.75 19.42
C ASP A 409 -5.89 51.10 19.72
N LEU A 410 -5.74 49.89 20.29
CA LEU A 410 -6.33 49.37 21.55
C LEU A 410 -7.76 48.78 21.59
N ILE A 411 -7.76 47.51 22.02
CA ILE A 411 -8.70 46.81 22.93
C ILE A 411 -10.07 46.41 22.38
N GLY A 412 -10.35 45.11 22.45
CA GLY A 412 -11.71 44.57 22.34
C GLY A 412 -11.76 43.05 22.27
N ALA A 413 -11.60 42.38 23.41
CA ALA A 413 -12.07 41.01 23.58
C ALA A 413 -13.61 40.99 23.56
N ILE A 414 -14.22 40.00 22.89
CA ILE A 414 -15.49 39.33 23.26
C ILE A 414 -15.68 38.10 22.33
N PRO A 415 -16.29 37.01 22.82
CA PRO A 415 -16.17 35.68 22.26
C PRO A 415 -17.35 35.31 21.36
N HIS A 416 -17.13 34.44 20.38
CA HIS A 416 -18.23 33.68 19.78
C HIS A 416 -17.91 32.21 19.67
N SER A 417 -18.60 31.47 20.53
CA SER A 417 -19.07 30.10 20.32
C SER A 417 -19.59 29.89 18.90
N GLN A 418 -19.02 28.93 18.19
CA GLN A 418 -19.79 28.11 17.27
C GLN A 418 -19.57 26.66 17.64
N THR A 419 -20.61 26.11 18.25
CA THR A 419 -20.89 24.70 18.42
C THR A 419 -20.83 24.01 17.06
N THR A 420 -19.76 23.25 16.81
CA THR A 420 -19.78 22.19 15.81
C THR A 420 -20.74 21.09 16.29
N PRO A 421 -21.66 20.59 15.45
CA PRO A 421 -22.49 19.47 15.82
C PRO A 421 -21.62 18.21 16.01
N PRO A 422 -21.90 17.35 16.99
CA PRO A 422 -21.20 16.08 17.10
C PRO A 422 -21.52 15.23 15.86
N LEU A 423 -20.46 14.75 15.20
CA LEU A 423 -20.55 13.68 14.21
C LEU A 423 -21.19 12.45 14.88
N PRO A 424 -22.05 11.69 14.18
CA PRO A 424 -22.70 10.54 14.78
C PRO A 424 -21.64 9.51 15.16
N ALA A 425 -21.72 9.06 16.42
CA ALA A 425 -20.97 7.91 16.90
C ALA A 425 -21.28 6.71 16.00
N VAL A 426 -20.24 6.12 15.42
CA VAL A 426 -20.33 4.81 14.79
C VAL A 426 -20.65 3.83 15.91
N SER A 427 -21.89 3.33 15.94
CA SER A 427 -22.32 2.27 16.85
C SER A 427 -21.52 1.00 16.60
N ALA A 428 -21.19 0.29 17.67
CA ALA A 428 -20.36 -0.92 17.69
C ALA A 428 -20.97 -2.17 17.02
N ASP A 429 -21.88 -2.01 16.08
CA ASP A 429 -22.53 -3.09 15.33
C ASP A 429 -22.64 -2.69 13.86
N GLY A 430 -21.60 -3.03 13.09
CA GLY A 430 -21.55 -2.80 11.64
C GLY A 430 -22.31 -3.89 10.90
N VAL A 431 -23.56 -3.62 10.53
CA VAL A 431 -24.32 -4.39 9.54
C VAL A 431 -24.66 -3.45 8.40
N LEU A 432 -24.26 -3.81 7.17
CA LEU A 432 -24.76 -3.15 5.96
C LEU A 432 -26.08 -3.80 5.55
N PRO A 433 -27.14 -3.03 5.23
CA PRO A 433 -28.36 -3.58 4.66
C PRO A 433 -28.15 -3.93 3.18
N LEU A 434 -28.46 -5.18 2.80
CA LEU A 434 -28.61 -5.59 1.40
C LEU A 434 -30.02 -5.20 0.94
N GLY A 435 -30.15 -4.33 -0.06
CA GLY A 435 -31.44 -3.97 -0.63
C GLY A 435 -31.32 -3.14 -1.91
N GLY A 436 -31.69 -3.75 -3.04
CA GLY A 436 -31.79 -3.11 -4.34
C GLY A 436 -32.25 -4.10 -5.42
N GLU A 437 -33.56 -4.34 -5.47
CA GLU A 437 -34.24 -5.12 -6.51
C GLU A 437 -33.96 -4.52 -7.90
N ALA A 438 -33.45 -5.34 -8.83
CA ALA A 438 -33.47 -5.06 -10.25
C ALA A 438 -34.30 -6.15 -10.95
N SER A 439 -35.50 -5.78 -11.38
CA SER A 439 -36.41 -6.57 -12.19
C SER A 439 -35.83 -6.84 -13.57
N TRP A 440 -35.74 -8.10 -13.97
CA TRP A 440 -35.46 -8.50 -15.36
C TRP A 440 -36.67 -9.26 -15.93
N GLU A 441 -37.23 -8.72 -17.00
CA GLU A 441 -38.26 -9.36 -17.82
C GLU A 441 -37.67 -10.56 -18.57
N THR A 442 -38.40 -11.67 -18.57
CA THR A 442 -38.12 -12.87 -19.37
C THR A 442 -38.68 -12.75 -20.79
N PRO A 443 -38.09 -13.46 -21.75
CA PRO A 443 -38.87 -14.06 -22.83
C PRO A 443 -38.79 -15.60 -22.82
N GLU A 444 -39.95 -16.21 -23.02
CA GLU A 444 -40.20 -17.63 -23.15
C GLU A 444 -39.72 -18.26 -24.47
N ASN A 445 -39.63 -19.60 -24.42
CA ASN A 445 -39.64 -20.62 -25.49
C ASN A 445 -38.30 -20.89 -26.21
N GLY A 446 -37.81 -22.12 -26.34
CA GLY A 446 -38.32 -23.46 -25.98
C GLY A 446 -37.46 -24.53 -26.67
N GLY A 447 -37.44 -25.77 -26.17
CA GLY A 447 -36.85 -26.92 -26.89
C GLY A 447 -36.26 -28.02 -26.01
N LEU A 448 -37.00 -29.13 -25.90
CA LEU A 448 -36.75 -30.33 -25.09
C LEU A 448 -35.85 -31.39 -25.77
N LEU A 449 -35.38 -32.34 -24.92
CA LEU A 449 -34.83 -33.69 -25.14
C LEU A 449 -33.32 -33.77 -25.47
N GLY A 450 -32.47 -34.55 -24.80
CA GLY A 450 -32.61 -35.59 -23.76
C GLY A 450 -31.30 -36.42 -23.74
N GLY A 451 -30.92 -37.03 -22.62
CA GLY A 451 -29.80 -37.98 -22.57
C GLY A 451 -29.07 -38.05 -21.23
N GLU A 452 -29.39 -39.06 -20.45
CA GLU A 452 -28.78 -39.41 -19.15
C GLU A 452 -27.32 -39.88 -19.27
N THR A 453 -26.44 -39.45 -18.36
CA THR A 453 -25.50 -40.29 -17.57
C THR A 453 -24.71 -39.41 -16.60
N PRO A 454 -24.46 -39.85 -15.35
CA PRO A 454 -23.93 -38.99 -14.29
C PRO A 454 -22.39 -38.96 -14.32
N PRO A 455 -21.72 -37.81 -14.09
CA PRO A 455 -20.34 -37.84 -13.67
C PRO A 455 -20.26 -37.96 -12.14
N HIS A 456 -19.39 -38.87 -11.74
CA HIS A 456 -18.88 -39.10 -10.39
C HIS A 456 -18.53 -37.81 -9.64
N PRO A 457 -18.57 -37.82 -8.29
CA PRO A 457 -18.21 -36.65 -7.50
C PRO A 457 -16.74 -36.34 -7.69
N ILE A 458 -16.45 -35.22 -8.36
CA ILE A 458 -15.12 -34.62 -8.35
C ILE A 458 -14.99 -33.95 -6.99
N SER A 459 -14.54 -34.70 -5.98
CA SER A 459 -14.08 -34.13 -4.72
C SER A 459 -12.67 -33.57 -4.94
N GLY A 460 -12.58 -32.43 -5.61
CA GLY A 460 -11.39 -31.59 -5.59
C GLY A 460 -11.46 -30.68 -4.38
N LYS A 461 -11.12 -31.17 -3.19
CA LYS A 461 -10.90 -30.31 -2.03
C LYS A 461 -9.59 -29.57 -2.26
N VAL A 462 -9.65 -28.25 -2.46
CA VAL A 462 -8.45 -27.44 -2.68
C VAL A 462 -8.12 -26.57 -1.47
N ARG A 463 -6.82 -26.49 -1.21
CA ARG A 463 -6.14 -25.74 -0.16
C ARG A 463 -5.98 -24.29 -0.60
N LEU A 464 -6.66 -23.33 0.04
CA LEU A 464 -6.05 -22.00 0.19
C LEU A 464 -4.78 -22.11 1.04
N GLY A 465 -3.86 -21.17 0.90
CA GLY A 465 -2.58 -21.12 1.60
C GLY A 465 -1.47 -21.88 0.88
N ILE A 466 -0.57 -21.10 0.30
CA ILE A 466 0.49 -21.49 -0.63
C ILE A 466 1.47 -22.52 -0.05
N GLU A 467 1.67 -23.60 -0.80
CA GLU A 467 2.94 -24.33 -0.86
C GLU A 467 3.98 -23.44 -1.57
N THR A 468 5.00 -22.97 -0.86
CA THR A 468 6.23 -22.49 -1.50
C THR A 468 7.06 -23.71 -1.88
N THR A 469 6.89 -24.22 -3.10
CA THR A 469 7.81 -25.24 -3.62
C THR A 469 9.14 -24.62 -4.02
N GLY A 470 10.23 -25.05 -3.37
CA GLY A 470 11.57 -25.18 -3.97
C GLY A 470 12.53 -24.02 -3.82
#